data_AF-A0A101GXZ0-F1
#
_entry.id   AF-A0A101GXZ0-F1
#
_cell.length_a   1.000
_cell.length_b   1.000
_cell.length_c   1.000
_cell.angle_alpha   90.00
_cell.angle_beta   90.00
_cell.angle_gamma   90.00
#
_symmetry.space_group_name_H-M   'P 1'
#
loop_
_entity.id
_entity.type
_entity.pdbx_description
1 polymer ?
#
loop_
_entity_poly.entity_id
_entity_poly.type
_entity_poly.pdbx_seq_one_letter_code
_entity_poly.pdbx_strand_id
1 'polypeptide(L)'
;MPKINRQIYKTVCQVSTLANPVFQTSNSVTSYLPCRFDWYIITSIKLLEDTIKKYKVTLSREEREELLSIAGKGSHRSQKVLNALILLNCDEGKFQRRRLKNEEIAAVLNISMRKIDRVKKRFVEEGVETALNGHKGRRIYAKKADGDFEAHLVALSCSEPPSGFARWSLRLLADKAVELNYIESISYETIRRVLKKTKLSPGRNSSG
;
A
#
# COMPACT_ATOMS: atom_id res chain seq x y z
N MET A 1 -4.10 -16.70 -10.22
CA MET A 1 -4.71 -16.38 -8.91
C MET A 1 -4.95 -17.67 -8.14
N PRO A 2 -4.56 -17.73 -6.87
CA PRO A 2 -5.49 -18.24 -5.87
C PRO A 2 -5.60 -17.30 -4.66
N LYS A 3 -6.82 -17.29 -4.09
CA LYS A 3 -7.30 -16.41 -3.03
C LYS A 3 -6.69 -16.85 -1.69
N ILE A 4 -5.98 -15.97 -1.00
CA ILE A 4 -5.52 -16.23 0.37
C ILE A 4 -6.70 -16.05 1.32
N ASN A 5 -7.09 -17.19 1.89
CA ASN A 5 -8.30 -17.41 2.67
C ASN A 5 -8.22 -16.75 4.06
N ARG A 6 -9.32 -16.13 4.46
CA ARG A 6 -9.48 -15.19 5.59
C ARG A 6 -9.66 -15.92 6.95
N GLN A 7 -9.16 -17.15 7.06
CA GLN A 7 -9.52 -18.07 8.14
C GLN A 7 -8.47 -18.21 9.27
N ILE A 8 -7.33 -17.51 9.19
CA ILE A 8 -6.23 -17.69 10.18
C ILE A 8 -6.48 -16.93 11.50
N TYR A 9 -7.42 -15.98 11.52
CA TYR A 9 -7.60 -15.08 12.68
C TYR A 9 -8.50 -15.63 13.81
N LYS A 10 -8.80 -16.93 13.86
CA LYS A 10 -9.74 -17.49 14.86
C LYS A 10 -9.17 -18.46 15.90
N THR A 11 -7.87 -18.71 15.96
CA THR A 11 -7.31 -19.69 16.92
C THR A 11 -6.42 -19.09 18.02
N VAL A 12 -6.32 -17.76 18.13
CA VAL A 12 -5.41 -17.12 19.13
C VAL A 12 -6.12 -16.70 20.43
N CYS A 13 -7.42 -16.96 20.56
CA CYS A 13 -8.17 -16.69 21.79
C CYS A 13 -8.72 -17.99 22.38
N GLN A 14 -7.90 -18.78 23.08
CA GLN A 14 -8.32 -19.69 24.17
C GLN A 14 -7.20 -20.65 24.66
N VAL A 15 -5.98 -20.20 24.98
CA VAL A 15 -5.20 -20.93 26.00
C VAL A 15 -4.20 -19.99 26.68
N SER A 16 -4.69 -19.22 27.64
CA SER A 16 -3.82 -18.46 28.54
C SER A 16 -4.50 -18.33 29.89
N THR A 17 -4.67 -19.46 30.58
CA THR A 17 -4.92 -19.45 32.02
C THR A 17 -4.44 -20.76 32.64
N LEU A 18 -3.56 -20.59 33.63
CA LEU A 18 -3.23 -21.47 34.75
C LEU A 18 -2.08 -22.48 34.60
N ALA A 19 -1.28 -22.46 35.68
CA ALA A 19 -0.38 -23.46 36.24
C ALA A 19 1.13 -23.29 36.01
N ASN A 20 1.74 -22.81 37.11
CA ASN A 20 3.16 -22.80 37.47
C ASN A 20 3.68 -24.23 37.82
N PRO A 21 4.98 -24.42 38.15
CA PRO A 21 5.80 -25.57 37.77
C PRO A 21 5.95 -26.67 38.85
N VAL A 22 6.18 -27.93 38.47
CA VAL A 22 6.83 -28.96 39.32
C VAL A 22 7.59 -30.00 38.47
N PHE A 23 8.86 -30.18 38.84
CA PHE A 23 9.80 -31.32 38.78
C PHE A 23 9.51 -32.65 38.02
N GLN A 24 10.54 -33.04 37.25
CA GLN A 24 11.16 -34.35 36.96
C GLN A 24 10.34 -35.66 37.00
N THR A 25 10.40 -36.45 35.92
CA THR A 25 11.25 -37.66 35.77
C THR A 25 10.79 -38.54 34.59
N SER A 26 11.73 -39.35 34.11
CA SER A 26 11.59 -40.57 33.28
C SER A 26 11.75 -40.46 31.75
N ASN A 27 12.83 -41.08 31.31
CA ASN A 27 13.16 -41.46 29.94
C ASN A 27 12.07 -42.39 29.36
N SER A 28 11.59 -42.09 28.17
CA SER A 28 11.34 -43.10 27.15
C SER A 28 11.45 -42.49 25.76
N VAL A 29 12.29 -43.12 24.96
CA VAL A 29 12.55 -42.78 23.57
C VAL A 29 11.25 -42.94 22.79
N THR A 30 10.67 -41.84 22.31
CA THR A 30 9.79 -41.89 21.15
C THR A 30 10.43 -41.08 20.03
N SER A 31 10.86 -41.83 19.04
CA SER A 31 11.36 -41.41 17.75
C SER A 31 10.31 -40.61 17.00
N TYR A 32 10.32 -39.29 17.16
CA TYR A 32 9.67 -38.39 16.22
C TYR A 32 10.71 -37.89 15.23
N LEU A 33 10.71 -38.55 14.06
CA LEU A 33 11.36 -38.07 12.84
C LEU A 33 11.04 -36.58 12.64
N PRO A 34 12.04 -35.69 12.55
CA PRO A 34 11.78 -34.29 12.28
C PRO A 34 11.27 -34.18 10.84
N CYS A 35 9.98 -33.94 10.69
CA CYS A 35 9.33 -33.65 9.42
C CYS A 35 10.12 -32.55 8.70
N ARG A 36 10.59 -32.87 7.50
CA ARG A 36 11.33 -32.03 6.53
C ARG A 36 10.58 -30.72 6.13
N PHE A 37 9.40 -30.48 6.69
CA PHE A 37 8.58 -29.29 6.51
C PHE A 37 8.94 -28.13 7.45
N ASP A 38 9.55 -28.40 8.62
CA ASP A 38 9.93 -27.32 9.54
C ASP A 38 11.26 -26.66 9.16
N TRP A 39 12.11 -27.33 8.37
CA TRP A 39 13.35 -26.74 7.90
C TRP A 39 13.08 -25.51 7.02
N TYR A 40 12.10 -25.56 6.10
CA TYR A 40 11.82 -24.42 5.23
C TYR A 40 11.21 -23.22 5.98
N ILE A 41 10.39 -23.46 7.01
CA ILE A 41 9.83 -22.38 7.84
C ILE A 41 10.92 -21.80 8.74
N ILE A 42 11.72 -22.63 9.43
CA ILE A 42 12.82 -22.19 10.28
C ILE A 42 13.89 -21.48 9.46
N THR A 43 14.25 -22.00 8.27
CA THR A 43 15.23 -21.37 7.38
C THR A 43 14.68 -20.09 6.76
N SER A 44 13.38 -20.01 6.46
CA SER A 44 12.77 -18.75 5.99
C SER A 44 12.68 -17.70 7.11
N ILE A 45 12.42 -18.13 8.35
CA ILE A 45 12.46 -17.25 9.53
C ILE A 45 13.90 -16.79 9.81
N LYS A 46 14.90 -17.68 9.75
CA LYS A 46 16.33 -17.35 9.86
C LYS A 46 16.82 -16.45 8.71
N LEU A 47 16.42 -16.71 7.47
CA LEU A 47 16.75 -15.88 6.31
C LEU A 47 16.09 -14.49 6.41
N LEU A 48 14.89 -14.41 6.99
CA LEU A 48 14.27 -13.13 7.34
C LEU A 48 15.05 -12.42 8.46
N GLU A 49 15.51 -13.12 9.50
CA GLU A 49 16.38 -12.59 10.56
C GLU A 49 17.75 -12.12 10.07
N ASP A 50 18.34 -12.77 9.06
CA ASP A 50 19.62 -12.38 8.49
C ASP A 50 19.51 -11.15 7.57
N THR A 51 18.34 -10.91 6.95
CA THR A 51 18.09 -9.64 6.24
C THR A 51 17.81 -8.46 7.17
N ILE A 52 17.41 -8.71 8.42
CA ILE A 52 17.12 -7.69 9.45
C ILE A 52 18.39 -6.97 9.91
N LYS A 53 19.57 -7.59 9.79
CA LYS A 53 20.86 -7.00 10.22
C LYS A 53 21.58 -6.17 9.16
N LYS A 54 21.07 -6.06 7.92
CA LYS A 54 21.81 -5.40 6.83
C LYS A 54 21.74 -3.88 6.81
N TYR A 55 20.65 -3.28 7.29
CA TYR A 55 20.43 -1.84 7.12
C TYR A 55 20.78 -1.06 8.39
N LYS A 56 21.89 -0.32 8.35
CA LYS A 56 22.27 0.66 9.36
C LYS A 56 21.76 2.03 8.95
N VAL A 57 21.08 2.74 9.85
CA VAL A 57 20.58 4.09 9.62
C VAL A 57 21.55 5.04 10.30
N THR A 58 22.15 5.93 9.53
CA THR A 58 23.02 7.01 10.03
C THR A 58 22.49 8.32 9.49
N LEU A 59 22.03 9.19 10.38
CA LEU A 59 21.51 10.51 10.03
C LEU A 59 22.62 11.57 10.10
N SER A 60 22.67 12.43 9.09
CA SER A 60 23.38 13.71 9.17
C SER A 60 22.68 14.67 10.14
N ARG A 61 23.33 15.79 10.46
CA ARG A 61 22.76 16.79 11.35
C ARG A 61 21.51 17.42 10.74
N GLU A 62 21.59 17.73 9.46
CA GLU A 62 20.55 18.40 8.67
C GLU A 62 19.31 17.49 8.57
N GLU A 63 19.50 16.21 8.20
CA GLU A 63 18.41 15.22 8.15
C GLU A 63 17.75 15.04 9.52
N ARG A 64 18.55 15.03 10.60
CA ARG A 64 18.00 14.89 11.95
C ARG A 64 17.16 16.09 12.36
N GLU A 65 17.61 17.31 12.07
CA GLU A 65 16.85 18.53 12.33
C GLU A 65 15.54 18.57 11.51
N GLU A 66 15.58 18.12 10.25
CA GLU A 66 14.38 17.97 9.43
C GLU A 66 13.37 16.97 10.04
N LEU A 67 13.84 15.78 10.40
CA LEU A 67 13.00 14.74 11.00
C LEU A 67 12.41 15.18 12.34
N LEU A 68 13.17 15.93 13.15
CA LEU A 68 12.67 16.53 14.40
C LEU A 68 11.60 17.59 14.12
N SER A 69 11.80 18.44 13.10
CA SER A 69 10.78 19.40 12.66
C SER A 69 9.49 18.68 12.22
N ILE A 70 9.59 17.57 11.49
CA ILE A 70 8.43 16.77 11.07
C ILE A 70 7.72 16.13 12.28
N ALA A 71 8.48 15.63 13.25
CA ALA A 71 7.92 15.01 14.44
C ALA A 71 7.25 16.02 15.38
N GLY A 72 7.79 17.24 15.47
CA GLY A 72 7.28 18.30 16.34
C GLY A 72 6.14 19.12 15.74
N LYS A 73 6.11 19.31 14.42
CA LYS A 73 5.05 20.07 13.74
C LYS A 73 3.86 19.16 13.44
N GLY A 74 2.77 19.30 14.19
CA GLY A 74 1.53 18.51 14.06
C GLY A 74 0.74 18.70 12.75
N SER A 75 1.34 19.22 11.69
CA SER A 75 0.71 19.47 10.38
C SER A 75 0.89 18.30 9.39
N HIS A 76 1.83 17.40 9.63
CA HIS A 76 2.17 16.33 8.69
C HIS A 76 1.24 15.10 8.79
N ARG A 77 1.14 14.34 7.70
CA ARG A 77 0.41 13.06 7.68
C ARG A 77 0.97 12.12 8.76
N SER A 78 0.10 11.45 9.51
CA SER A 78 0.48 10.58 10.63
C SER A 78 1.52 9.51 10.25
N GLN A 79 1.44 8.97 9.03
CA GLN A 79 2.41 8.00 8.55
C GLN A 79 3.81 8.60 8.31
N LYS A 80 3.89 9.86 7.89
CA LYS A 80 5.15 10.59 7.70
C LYS A 80 5.81 10.85 9.06
N VAL A 81 5.02 11.34 10.03
CA VAL A 81 5.47 11.53 11.43
C VAL A 81 5.98 10.22 12.03
N LEU A 82 5.22 9.13 11.88
CA LEU A 82 5.62 7.83 12.38
C LEU A 82 6.91 7.31 11.74
N ASN A 83 7.08 7.48 10.43
CA ASN A 83 8.33 7.10 9.74
C ASN A 83 9.51 7.94 10.24
N ALA A 84 9.31 9.24 10.49
CA ALA A 84 10.34 10.10 11.05
C ALA A 84 10.75 9.66 12.45
N LEU A 85 9.79 9.35 13.33
CA LEU A 85 10.06 8.81 14.66
C LEU A 85 10.82 7.47 14.60
N ILE A 86 10.48 6.59 13.66
CA ILE A 86 11.22 5.34 13.46
C ILE A 86 12.69 5.63 13.13
N LEU A 87 12.95 6.52 12.16
CA LEU A 87 14.31 6.86 11.74
C LEU A 87 15.10 7.54 12.87
N LEU A 88 14.48 8.48 13.60
CA LEU A 88 15.09 9.15 14.75
C LEU A 88 15.48 8.19 15.87
N ASN A 89 14.69 7.14 16.12
CA ASN A 89 14.99 6.14 17.15
C ASN A 89 15.97 5.05 16.68
N CYS A 90 16.03 4.78 15.36
CA CYS A 90 16.94 3.80 14.76
C CYS A 90 18.33 4.36 14.46
N ASP A 91 18.53 5.68 14.56
CA ASP A 91 19.78 6.35 14.22
C ASP A 91 20.96 5.82 15.05
N GLU A 92 22.02 5.42 14.34
CA GLU A 92 23.33 5.01 14.89
C GLU A 92 24.39 6.11 14.70
N GLY A 93 23.98 7.32 14.29
CA GLY A 93 24.84 8.47 14.09
C GLY A 93 25.38 9.10 15.38
N LYS A 94 26.39 9.96 15.23
CA LYS A 94 27.08 10.65 16.34
C LYS A 94 26.17 11.56 17.17
N PHE A 95 25.04 11.97 16.60
CA PHE A 95 24.11 12.92 17.22
C PHE A 95 23.05 12.23 18.10
N GLN A 96 23.05 10.89 18.14
CA GLN A 96 22.10 10.14 18.94
C GLN A 96 22.56 10.01 20.40
N ARG A 97 21.64 10.26 21.35
CA ARG A 97 21.91 10.14 22.80
C ARG A 97 21.79 8.71 23.31
N ARG A 98 20.78 7.98 22.82
CA ARG A 98 20.50 6.59 23.20
C ARG A 98 20.05 5.82 21.97
N ARG A 99 20.75 4.72 21.69
CA ARG A 99 20.31 3.76 20.68
C ARG A 99 19.25 2.85 21.29
N LEU A 100 18.08 2.79 20.66
CA LEU A 100 17.04 1.83 21.02
C LEU A 100 17.16 0.59 20.14
N LYS A 101 16.87 -0.58 20.72
CA LYS A 101 16.72 -1.80 19.93
C LYS A 101 15.40 -1.77 19.18
N ASN A 102 15.33 -2.46 18.04
CA ASN A 102 14.12 -2.49 17.23
C ASN A 102 12.88 -2.95 18.05
N GLU A 103 13.06 -3.89 19.00
CA GLU A 103 11.98 -4.39 19.86
C GLU A 103 11.43 -3.30 20.79
N GLU A 104 12.30 -2.46 21.35
CA GLU A 104 11.92 -1.32 22.19
C GLU A 104 11.16 -0.28 21.36
N ILE A 105 11.64 0.00 20.14
CA ILE A 105 10.99 0.94 19.22
C ILE A 105 9.60 0.44 18.83
N ALA A 106 9.48 -0.86 18.54
CA ALA A 106 8.21 -1.50 18.22
C ALA A 106 7.21 -1.39 19.37
N ALA A 107 7.67 -1.58 20.61
CA ALA A 107 6.84 -1.43 21.80
C ALA A 107 6.43 0.03 22.04
N VAL A 108 7.37 0.97 21.98
CA VAL A 108 7.13 2.41 22.25
C VAL A 108 6.19 3.03 21.21
N LEU A 109 6.39 2.72 19.93
CA LEU A 109 5.58 3.27 18.84
C LEU A 109 4.35 2.40 18.50
N ASN A 110 4.16 1.26 19.17
CA ASN A 110 3.13 0.26 18.90
C ASN A 110 3.04 -0.13 17.41
N ILE A 111 4.18 -0.52 16.83
CA ILE A 111 4.31 -0.91 15.43
C ILE A 111 4.96 -2.29 15.29
N SER A 112 4.73 -2.94 14.15
CA SER A 112 5.41 -4.20 13.85
C SER A 112 6.88 -3.99 13.51
N MET A 113 7.74 -4.92 13.94
CA MET A 113 9.16 -4.97 13.56
C MET A 113 9.37 -4.87 12.05
N ARG A 114 8.51 -5.56 11.27
CA ARG A 114 8.54 -5.53 9.80
C ARG A 114 8.34 -4.14 9.21
N LYS A 115 7.62 -3.24 9.90
CA LYS A 115 7.48 -1.85 9.48
C LYS A 115 8.80 -1.09 9.65
N ILE A 116 9.47 -1.29 10.78
CA ILE A 116 10.78 -0.70 11.06
C ILE A 116 11.78 -1.15 9.98
N ASP A 117 11.86 -2.45 9.70
CA ASP A 117 12.77 -2.99 8.69
C ASP A 117 12.53 -2.40 7.30
N ARG A 118 11.26 -2.27 6.88
CA ARG A 118 10.90 -1.65 5.59
C ARG A 118 11.28 -0.17 5.53
N VAL A 119 11.15 0.57 6.63
CA VAL A 119 11.53 1.97 6.69
C VAL A 119 13.05 2.10 6.63
N LYS A 120 13.80 1.31 7.41
CA LYS A 120 15.27 1.27 7.36
C LYS A 120 15.79 0.92 5.97
N LYS A 121 15.21 -0.10 5.33
CA LYS A 121 15.54 -0.50 3.96
C LYS A 121 15.34 0.64 2.97
N ARG A 122 14.16 1.27 2.97
CA ARG A 122 13.87 2.41 2.06
C ARG A 122 14.79 3.59 2.30
N PHE A 123 15.13 3.89 3.55
CA PHE A 123 16.06 4.96 3.86
C PHE A 123 17.43 4.71 3.24
N VAL A 124 17.97 3.50 3.40
CA VAL A 124 19.31 3.14 2.89
C VAL A 124 19.33 2.99 1.37
N GLU A 125 18.29 2.42 0.75
CA GLU A 125 18.28 2.15 -0.69
C GLU A 125 17.74 3.32 -1.54
N GLU A 126 16.81 4.12 -1.00
CA GLU A 126 15.99 5.07 -1.78
C GLU A 126 15.97 6.49 -1.19
N GLY A 127 16.64 6.70 -0.05
CA GLY A 127 16.78 8.00 0.62
C GLY A 127 15.63 8.41 1.55
N VAL A 128 15.84 9.57 2.20
CA VAL A 128 14.96 10.13 3.25
C VAL A 128 13.54 10.37 2.74
N GLU A 129 13.41 11.04 1.59
CA GLU A 129 12.09 11.41 1.03
C GLU A 129 11.21 10.19 0.74
N THR A 130 11.81 9.13 0.20
CA THR A 130 11.08 7.89 -0.11
C THR A 130 10.74 7.12 1.17
N ALA A 131 11.64 7.11 2.15
CA ALA A 131 11.37 6.51 3.46
C ALA A 131 10.21 7.19 4.20
N LEU A 132 10.11 8.51 4.08
CA LEU A 132 9.08 9.33 4.72
C LEU A 132 7.72 9.23 4.03
N ASN A 133 7.68 9.47 2.72
CA ASN A 133 6.42 9.60 1.98
C ASN A 133 5.94 8.27 1.37
N GLY A 134 6.84 7.28 1.25
CA GLY A 134 6.61 6.05 0.51
C GLY A 134 6.65 6.26 -1.01
N HIS A 135 6.52 5.15 -1.76
CA HIS A 135 6.49 5.22 -3.21
C HIS A 135 5.25 5.92 -3.73
N LYS A 136 5.43 6.83 -4.69
CA LYS A 136 4.33 7.27 -5.54
C LYS A 136 3.73 6.04 -6.24
N GLY A 137 2.40 5.94 -6.21
CA GLY A 137 1.70 4.79 -6.80
C GLY A 137 2.04 4.66 -8.28
N ARG A 138 2.78 3.61 -8.65
CA ARG A 138 3.23 3.36 -10.04
C ARG A 138 2.13 2.80 -10.94
N ARG A 139 0.87 2.79 -10.50
CA ARG A 139 -0.22 2.17 -11.25
C ARG A 139 -0.63 3.08 -12.40
N ILE A 140 -0.13 2.76 -13.58
CA ILE A 140 -0.57 3.37 -14.84
C ILE A 140 -1.82 2.61 -15.28
N TYR A 141 -2.98 3.26 -15.25
CA TYR A 141 -4.18 2.75 -15.89
C TYR A 141 -4.18 3.23 -17.33
N ALA A 142 -4.19 2.30 -18.30
CA ALA A 142 -4.53 2.65 -19.67
C ALA A 142 -5.96 3.20 -19.66
N LYS A 143 -6.12 4.49 -20.00
CA LYS A 143 -7.45 5.07 -20.17
C LYS A 143 -8.02 4.54 -21.48
N LYS A 144 -9.13 3.80 -21.39
CA LYS A 144 -9.85 3.33 -22.59
C LYS A 144 -10.58 4.46 -23.33
N ALA A 145 -10.87 5.57 -22.64
CA ALA A 145 -11.42 6.77 -23.26
C ALA A 145 -10.33 7.83 -23.28
N ASP A 146 -9.85 8.15 -24.48
CA ASP A 146 -8.99 9.29 -24.76
C ASP A 146 -9.85 10.54 -25.06
N GLY A 147 -9.20 11.70 -25.24
CA GLY A 147 -9.92 12.96 -25.48
C GLY A 147 -10.70 12.96 -26.79
N ASP A 148 -10.16 12.32 -27.83
CA ASP A 148 -10.78 12.24 -29.14
C ASP A 148 -12.02 11.34 -29.10
N PHE A 149 -11.94 10.18 -28.45
CA PHE A 149 -13.11 9.33 -28.21
C PHE A 149 -14.18 10.04 -27.38
N GLU A 150 -13.78 10.78 -26.33
CA GLU A 150 -14.73 11.59 -25.55
C GLU A 150 -15.46 12.61 -26.44
N ALA A 151 -14.77 13.28 -27.37
CA ALA A 151 -15.37 14.23 -28.31
C ALA A 151 -16.32 13.55 -29.32
N HIS A 152 -15.90 12.45 -29.95
CA HIS A 152 -16.74 11.69 -30.88
C HIS A 152 -18.01 11.17 -30.20
N LEU A 153 -17.90 10.70 -28.96
CA LEU A 153 -19.04 10.20 -28.20
C LEU A 153 -20.04 11.31 -27.86
N VAL A 154 -19.56 12.52 -27.55
CA VAL A 154 -20.41 13.69 -27.30
C VAL A 154 -21.13 14.10 -28.58
N ALA A 155 -20.40 14.21 -29.69
CA ALA A 155 -20.99 14.53 -31.00
C ALA A 155 -22.08 13.52 -31.39
N LEU A 156 -21.80 12.22 -31.23
CA LEU A 156 -22.77 11.15 -31.47
C LEU A 156 -24.00 11.27 -30.56
N SER A 157 -23.82 11.62 -29.28
CA SER A 157 -24.94 11.79 -28.36
C SER A 157 -25.84 13.00 -28.68
N CYS A 158 -25.31 13.98 -29.41
CA CYS A 158 -26.02 15.17 -29.86
C CYS A 158 -26.69 15.01 -31.24
N SER A 159 -26.42 13.92 -31.96
CA SER A 159 -27.06 13.64 -33.24
C SER A 159 -28.42 12.96 -33.09
N GLU A 160 -29.14 12.78 -34.19
CA GLU A 160 -30.39 12.02 -34.20
C GLU A 160 -30.13 10.53 -33.89
N PRO A 161 -31.01 9.89 -33.09
CA PRO A 161 -30.91 8.47 -32.80
C PRO A 161 -31.24 7.61 -34.02
N PRO A 162 -30.72 6.38 -34.10
CA PRO A 162 -30.98 5.49 -35.23
C PRO A 162 -32.48 5.11 -35.33
N SER A 163 -32.91 4.80 -36.54
CA SER A 163 -34.29 4.43 -36.86
C SER A 163 -34.82 3.33 -35.94
N GLY A 164 -36.00 3.53 -35.37
CA GLY A 164 -36.62 2.59 -34.40
C GLY A 164 -36.37 2.95 -32.94
N PHE A 165 -35.61 4.00 -32.63
CA PHE A 165 -35.39 4.48 -31.27
C PHE A 165 -35.77 5.96 -31.12
N ALA A 166 -36.51 6.30 -30.07
CA ALA A 166 -36.89 7.68 -29.78
C ALA A 166 -35.74 8.53 -29.18
N ARG A 167 -34.70 7.88 -28.63
CA ARG A 167 -33.55 8.56 -27.99
C ARG A 167 -32.33 7.64 -27.91
N TRP A 168 -31.15 8.24 -27.75
CA TRP A 168 -29.92 7.53 -27.42
C TRP A 168 -30.01 6.85 -26.05
N SER A 169 -29.73 5.54 -26.01
CA SER A 169 -29.45 4.82 -24.78
C SER A 169 -27.95 4.56 -24.64
N LEU A 170 -27.46 4.35 -23.42
CA LEU A 170 -26.04 4.10 -23.17
C LEU A 170 -25.52 2.85 -23.89
N ARG A 171 -26.38 1.84 -24.10
CA ARG A 171 -26.03 0.63 -24.84
C ARG A 171 -25.96 0.91 -26.34
N LEU A 172 -26.94 1.62 -26.89
CA LEU A 172 -26.92 2.04 -28.29
C LEU A 172 -25.72 2.90 -28.64
N LEU A 173 -25.31 3.78 -27.74
CA LEU A 173 -24.07 4.57 -27.90
C LEU A 173 -22.82 3.68 -27.86
N ALA A 174 -22.81 2.61 -27.07
CA ALA A 174 -21.69 1.66 -27.04
C ALA A 174 -21.59 0.90 -28.36
N ASP A 175 -22.71 0.36 -28.80
CA ASP A 175 -22.78 -0.44 -30.02
C ASP A 175 -22.42 0.44 -31.23
N LYS A 176 -22.97 1.67 -31.31
CA LYS A 176 -22.66 2.61 -32.39
C LYS A 176 -21.23 3.14 -32.36
N ALA A 177 -20.64 3.36 -31.18
CA ALA A 177 -19.24 3.78 -31.08
C ALA A 177 -18.27 2.69 -31.56
N VAL A 178 -18.61 1.41 -31.37
CA VAL A 178 -17.85 0.28 -31.92
C VAL A 178 -18.10 0.14 -33.42
N GLU A 179 -19.36 0.27 -33.89
CA GLU A 179 -19.71 0.21 -35.31
C GLU A 179 -18.98 1.27 -36.15
N LEU A 180 -18.83 2.49 -35.63
CA LEU A 180 -18.10 3.58 -36.27
C LEU A 180 -16.57 3.48 -36.10
N ASN A 181 -16.06 2.38 -35.51
CA ASN A 181 -14.64 2.13 -35.26
C ASN A 181 -13.93 3.22 -34.43
N TYR A 182 -14.64 3.92 -33.54
CA TYR A 182 -14.01 4.86 -32.61
C TYR A 182 -13.27 4.14 -31.49
N ILE A 183 -13.66 2.91 -31.16
CA ILE A 183 -12.99 2.07 -30.17
C ILE A 183 -13.28 0.58 -30.43
N GLU A 184 -12.29 -0.30 -30.19
CA GLU A 184 -12.43 -1.75 -30.40
C GLU A 184 -13.49 -2.40 -29.48
N SER A 185 -13.58 -1.94 -28.23
CA SER A 185 -14.57 -2.44 -27.28
C SER A 185 -14.81 -1.45 -26.15
N ILE A 186 -16.09 -1.19 -25.86
CA ILE A 186 -16.47 -0.33 -24.75
C ILE A 186 -17.66 -0.87 -23.98
N SER A 187 -17.58 -0.78 -22.65
CA SER A 187 -18.73 -1.04 -21.79
C SER A 187 -19.59 0.22 -21.70
N TYR A 188 -20.91 0.05 -21.71
CA TYR A 188 -21.88 1.13 -21.47
C TYR A 188 -21.61 1.91 -20.16
N GLU A 189 -20.97 1.30 -19.15
CA GLU A 189 -20.54 1.99 -17.93
C GLU A 189 -19.40 2.98 -18.17
N THR A 190 -18.53 2.72 -19.16
CA THR A 190 -17.48 3.66 -19.57
C THR A 190 -18.11 4.87 -20.23
N ILE A 191 -19.08 4.67 -21.12
CA ILE A 191 -19.87 5.75 -21.75
C ILE A 191 -20.58 6.60 -20.70
N ARG A 192 -21.23 5.97 -19.71
CA ARG A 192 -21.86 6.69 -18.60
C ARG A 192 -20.85 7.55 -17.84
N ARG A 193 -19.66 7.02 -17.54
CA ARG A 193 -18.59 7.75 -16.83
C ARG A 193 -18.07 8.92 -17.67
N VAL A 194 -17.86 8.72 -18.97
CA VAL A 194 -17.45 9.77 -19.91
C VAL A 194 -18.50 10.87 -19.97
N LEU A 195 -19.75 10.55 -20.30
CA LEU A 195 -20.83 11.55 -20.40
C LEU A 195 -21.09 12.26 -19.05
N LYS A 196 -20.91 11.58 -17.91
CA LYS A 196 -20.98 12.22 -16.59
C LYS A 196 -19.84 13.20 -16.36
N LYS A 197 -18.62 12.84 -16.78
CA LYS A 197 -17.43 13.69 -16.67
C LYS A 197 -17.56 14.94 -17.55
N THR A 198 -18.14 14.80 -18.74
CA THR A 198 -18.36 15.92 -19.67
C THR A 198 -19.42 16.91 -19.18
N LYS A 199 -20.37 16.48 -18.34
CA LYS A 199 -21.49 17.32 -17.88
C LYS A 199 -21.13 18.50 -16.96
N LEU A 200 -19.87 18.76 -16.62
CA LEU A 200 -19.49 19.89 -15.75
C LEU A 200 -18.11 20.46 -16.09
N SER A 201 -18.07 21.43 -17.02
CA SER A 201 -17.32 22.69 -16.85
C SER A 201 -17.78 23.73 -17.89
N PRO A 202 -18.90 24.44 -17.67
CA PRO A 202 -19.06 25.75 -18.29
C PRO A 202 -18.01 26.66 -17.66
N GLY A 203 -17.07 27.14 -18.46
CA GLY A 203 -16.11 28.13 -18.01
C GLY A 203 -16.82 29.34 -17.39
N ARG A 204 -16.34 29.75 -16.22
CA ARG A 204 -16.19 31.15 -15.77
C ARG A 204 -17.31 32.11 -16.22
N ASN A 205 -18.20 32.42 -15.29
CA ASN A 205 -19.13 33.55 -15.40
C ASN A 205 -18.33 34.82 -15.74
N SER A 206 -18.53 35.40 -16.92
CA SER A 206 -18.08 36.77 -17.17
C SER A 206 -19.08 37.70 -16.50
N SER A 207 -18.70 38.24 -15.34
CA SER A 207 -19.35 39.43 -14.80
C SER A 207 -19.09 40.58 -15.77
N GLY A 208 -20.12 40.96 -16.53
CA GLY A 208 -20.24 42.24 -17.21
C GLY A 208 -21.33 43.04 -16.51
#